data_AF-A0A534RUJ8-F1
#
_entry.id   AF-A0A534RUJ8-F1
#
_cell.length_a   1.000
_cell.length_b   1.000
_cell.length_c   1.000
_cell.angle_alpha   90.00
_cell.angle_beta   90.00
_cell.angle_gamma   90.00
#
_symmetry.space_group_name_H-M   'P 1'
#
loop_
_entity.id
_entity.type
_entity.pdbx_description
1 polymer ?
#
loop_
_entity_poly.entity_id
_entity_poly.type
_entity_poly.pdbx_seq_one_letter_code
_entity_poly.pdbx_strand_id
1 'polypeptide(L)'
;MLASLDRLLRALFWALCVAFAATGLTFFAFPDATIQVLNTTGHALGFPPAPASSLRFWLSLGVAYMMLVTLLAAAIARDPRGRAYLMPILAAGKATSSLTCLGYFLGSQPAFVYLLNALVDGSLTLLVLGAWAVVWATSEEAAAHDRELLRIVLDALVPRGGAFPTGAADTDLDDAVARYFATLHALGPVGLRVLLRILEYGPVVFERTRPFSRLDPEARAHALASWETSRLGVRRQVIASLKLIALLHFYERREIWPGIGYDDAHLREKLLAGPNAAHHAARLGARA
;
A
#
# COMPACT_ATOMS: atom_id res chain seq x y z
N MET A 1 -4.30 -18.97 5.30
CA MET A 1 -3.39 -17.87 4.87
C MET A 1 -3.29 -16.73 5.89
N LEU A 2 -4.41 -16.16 6.36
CA LEU A 2 -4.37 -15.05 7.33
C LEU A 2 -3.84 -15.46 8.72
N ALA A 3 -4.22 -16.63 9.23
CA ALA A 3 -3.71 -17.15 10.50
C ALA A 3 -2.21 -17.50 10.47
N SER A 4 -1.71 -17.99 9.33
CA SER A 4 -0.27 -18.23 9.13
C SER A 4 0.53 -16.94 9.05
N LEU A 5 -0.02 -15.90 8.40
CA LEU A 5 0.56 -14.57 8.36
C LEU A 5 0.64 -13.94 9.75
N ASP A 6 -0.42 -14.05 10.56
CA ASP A 6 -0.39 -13.52 11.93
C ASP A 6 0.66 -14.20 12.80
N ARG A 7 0.79 -15.53 12.69
CA ARG A 7 1.86 -16.25 13.39
C ARG A 7 3.25 -15.80 12.94
N LEU A 8 3.44 -15.60 11.63
CA LEU A 8 4.70 -15.10 11.09
C LEU A 8 5.02 -13.70 11.59
N LEU A 9 4.05 -12.78 11.56
CA LEU A 9 4.21 -11.41 12.07
C LEU A 9 4.54 -11.41 13.57
N ARG A 10 3.83 -12.20 14.38
CA ARG A 10 4.10 -12.35 15.81
C ARG A 10 5.51 -12.88 16.05
N ALA A 11 5.91 -13.94 15.35
CA ALA A 11 7.25 -14.51 15.47
C ALA A 11 8.33 -13.51 15.05
N LEU A 12 8.12 -12.79 13.94
CA LEU A 12 9.01 -11.74 13.46
C LEU A 12 9.22 -10.65 14.53
N PHE A 13 8.14 -10.06 15.04
CA PHE A 13 8.26 -8.96 16.00
C PHE A 13 8.77 -9.43 17.38
N TRP A 14 8.53 -10.68 17.78
CA TRP A 14 9.19 -11.26 18.94
C TRP A 14 10.69 -11.46 18.71
N ALA A 15 11.09 -11.95 17.54
CA ALA A 15 12.51 -12.08 17.20
C ALA A 15 13.21 -10.71 17.19
N LEU A 16 12.56 -9.67 16.63
CA LEU A 16 13.05 -8.29 16.69
C LEU A 16 13.15 -7.76 18.12
N CYS A 17 12.14 -8.02 18.96
CA CYS A 17 12.15 -7.64 20.36
C CYS A 17 13.35 -8.26 21.09
N VAL A 18 13.60 -9.56 20.90
CA VAL A 18 14.75 -10.25 21.51
C VAL A 18 16.06 -9.71 20.96
N ALA A 19 16.17 -9.50 19.65
CA ALA A 19 17.37 -8.94 19.03
C ALA A 19 17.70 -7.53 19.56
N PHE A 20 16.70 -6.65 19.68
CA PHE A 20 16.91 -5.30 20.22
C PHE A 20 17.30 -5.31 21.69
N ALA A 21 16.65 -6.16 22.50
CA ALA A 21 16.99 -6.32 23.90
C ALA A 21 18.43 -6.85 24.07
N ALA A 22 18.80 -7.90 23.32
CA ALA A 22 20.11 -8.52 23.38
C ALA A 22 21.22 -7.55 22.93
N THR A 23 21.03 -6.86 21.81
CA THR A 23 21.98 -5.86 21.31
C THR A 23 22.11 -4.69 22.29
N GLY A 24 20.99 -4.16 22.79
CA GLY A 24 21.00 -3.07 23.77
C GLY A 24 21.70 -3.45 25.07
N LEU A 25 21.44 -4.64 25.60
CA LEU A 25 22.09 -5.15 26.82
C LEU A 25 23.59 -5.41 26.61
N THR A 26 23.97 -5.97 25.45
CA THR A 26 25.37 -6.24 25.12
C THR A 26 26.16 -4.95 25.00
N PHE A 27 25.62 -3.96 24.29
CA PHE A 27 26.26 -2.66 24.14
C PHE A 27 26.34 -1.88 25.47
N PHE A 28 25.34 -2.05 26.36
CA PHE A 28 25.36 -1.48 27.70
C PHE A 28 26.41 -2.11 28.61
N ALA A 29 26.50 -3.44 28.64
CA ALA A 29 27.41 -4.17 29.51
C ALA A 29 28.87 -4.12 29.02
N PHE A 30 29.07 -4.10 27.69
CA PHE A 30 30.38 -4.21 27.05
C PHE A 30 30.55 -3.21 25.89
N PRO A 31 30.44 -1.88 26.14
CA PRO A 31 30.50 -0.88 25.07
C PRO A 31 31.84 -0.90 24.32
N ASP A 32 32.95 -0.89 25.05
CA ASP A 32 34.30 -0.85 24.47
C ASP A 32 34.63 -2.14 23.72
N ALA A 33 34.31 -3.30 24.30
CA ALA A 33 34.55 -4.59 23.65
C ALA A 33 33.74 -4.73 22.36
N THR A 34 32.49 -4.24 22.34
CA THR A 34 31.65 -4.27 21.14
C THR A 34 32.27 -3.44 20.01
N ILE A 35 32.72 -2.22 20.31
CA ILE A 35 33.39 -1.37 19.32
C ILE A 35 34.73 -1.96 18.86
N GLN A 36 35.49 -2.57 19.77
CA GLN A 36 36.75 -3.24 19.43
C GLN A 36 36.52 -4.39 18.44
N VAL A 37 35.57 -5.29 18.70
CA VAL A 37 35.24 -6.39 17.79
C VAL A 37 34.83 -5.88 16.41
N LEU A 38 34.01 -4.83 16.36
CA LEU A 38 33.61 -4.20 15.10
C LEU A 38 34.78 -3.56 14.36
N ASN A 39 35.70 -2.88 15.07
CA ASN A 39 36.90 -2.31 14.49
C ASN A 39 37.86 -3.39 13.99
N THR A 40 38.06 -4.49 14.73
CA THR A 40 38.89 -5.62 14.29
C THR A 40 38.32 -6.26 13.03
N THR A 41 37.00 -6.45 12.99
CA THR A 41 36.30 -6.98 11.80
C THR A 41 36.43 -6.02 10.62
N GLY A 42 36.21 -4.71 10.86
CA GLY A 42 36.37 -3.67 9.85
C GLY A 42 37.80 -3.58 9.30
N HIS A 43 38.80 -3.69 10.17
CA HIS A 43 40.21 -3.68 9.77
C HIS A 43 40.55 -4.89 8.90
N ALA A 44 40.02 -6.07 9.20
CA ALA A 44 40.20 -7.25 8.35
C ALA A 44 39.61 -7.06 6.94
N LEU A 45 38.59 -6.20 6.81
CA LEU A 45 37.94 -5.80 5.56
C LEU A 45 38.53 -4.53 4.93
N GLY A 46 39.59 -3.94 5.51
CA GLY A 46 40.27 -2.75 4.99
C GLY A 46 39.68 -1.41 5.40
N PHE A 47 38.77 -1.37 6.39
CA PHE A 47 38.19 -0.13 6.90
C PHE A 47 39.00 0.46 8.07
N PRO A 48 39.08 1.80 8.19
CA PRO A 48 39.71 2.44 9.33
C PRO A 48 38.86 2.29 10.60
N PRO A 49 39.47 2.36 11.80
CA PRO A 49 38.74 2.30 13.06
C PRO A 49 37.83 3.52 13.23
N ALA A 50 36.69 3.31 13.91
CA ALA A 50 35.75 4.38 14.23
C ALA A 50 36.36 5.41 15.21
N PRO A 51 35.96 6.70 15.14
CA PRO A 51 36.42 7.74 16.06
C PRO A 51 36.04 7.43 17.52
N ALA A 52 36.91 7.80 18.47
CA ALA A 52 36.59 7.72 19.89
C ALA A 52 35.56 8.80 20.27
N SER A 53 34.41 8.40 20.80
CA SER A 53 33.35 9.29 21.30
C SER A 53 33.34 9.31 22.84
N SER A 54 32.90 10.40 23.47
CA SER A 54 32.77 10.51 24.92
C SER A 54 31.60 9.65 25.45
N LEU A 55 31.94 8.47 25.96
CA LEU A 55 31.05 7.30 25.96
C LEU A 55 29.78 7.40 26.82
N ARG A 56 29.80 8.01 28.01
CA ARG A 56 28.73 7.74 29.01
C ARG A 56 27.37 8.37 28.68
N PHE A 57 27.35 9.62 28.21
CA PHE A 57 26.10 10.30 27.87
C PHE A 57 25.45 9.67 26.63
N TRP A 58 26.22 9.47 25.57
CA TRP A 58 25.74 8.85 24.33
C TRP A 58 25.34 7.39 24.50
N LEU A 59 26.06 6.64 25.35
CA LEU A 59 25.66 5.28 25.73
C LEU A 59 24.29 5.28 26.40
N SER A 60 24.04 6.20 27.34
CA SER A 60 22.73 6.33 27.99
C SER A 60 21.60 6.59 26.98
N LEU A 61 21.83 7.48 26.01
CA LEU A 61 20.86 7.76 24.94
C LEU A 61 20.63 6.55 24.03
N GLY A 62 21.69 5.83 23.67
CA GLY A 62 21.62 4.60 22.88
C GLY A 62 20.83 3.50 23.60
N VAL A 63 21.04 3.33 24.91
CA VAL A 63 20.31 2.37 25.74
C VAL A 63 18.83 2.75 25.85
N ALA A 64 18.53 4.03 26.07
CA ALA A 64 17.15 4.51 26.11
C ALA A 64 16.42 4.25 24.78
N TYR A 65 17.09 4.48 23.65
CA TYR A 65 16.55 4.16 22.32
C TYR A 65 16.32 2.66 22.14
N MET A 66 17.29 1.81 22.54
CA MET A 66 17.14 0.35 22.47
C MET A 66 15.95 -0.15 23.31
N MET A 67 15.72 0.45 24.49
CA MET A 67 14.55 0.15 25.30
C MET A 67 13.25 0.52 24.57
N LEU A 68 13.18 1.71 23.95
CA LEU A 68 12.02 2.15 23.18
C LEU A 68 11.68 1.20 22.03
N VAL A 69 12.64 0.86 21.17
CA VAL A 69 12.39 -0.03 20.02
C VAL A 69 12.05 -1.46 20.47
N THR A 70 12.61 -1.91 21.60
CA THR A 70 12.25 -3.19 22.22
C THR A 70 10.80 -3.20 22.68
N LEU A 71 10.37 -2.15 23.39
CA LEU A 71 8.99 -2.01 23.85
C LEU A 71 8.00 -1.90 22.68
N LEU A 72 8.33 -1.14 21.64
CA LEU A 72 7.52 -1.05 20.43
C LEU A 72 7.40 -2.43 19.75
N ALA A 73 8.51 -3.15 19.57
CA ALA A 73 8.50 -4.49 19.00
C ALA A 73 7.65 -5.45 19.84
N ALA A 74 7.79 -5.43 21.16
CA ALA A 74 6.97 -6.24 22.08
C ALA A 74 5.49 -5.83 22.04
N ALA A 75 5.18 -4.54 21.89
CA ALA A 75 3.81 -4.06 21.78
C ALA A 75 3.18 -4.58 20.48
N ILE A 76 3.88 -4.47 19.35
CA ILE A 76 3.45 -4.97 18.05
C ILE A 76 3.30 -6.50 18.08
N ALA A 77 4.25 -7.23 18.66
CA ALA A 77 4.22 -8.70 18.71
C ALA A 77 2.99 -9.28 19.43
N ARG A 78 2.44 -8.54 20.42
CA ARG A 78 1.23 -8.95 21.15
C ARG A 78 -0.04 -8.85 20.30
N ASP A 79 -0.10 -7.89 19.39
CA ASP A 79 -1.22 -7.71 18.47
C ASP A 79 -0.78 -6.97 17.20
N PRO A 80 -0.21 -7.68 16.20
CA PRO A 80 0.37 -7.02 15.03
C PRO A 80 -0.64 -6.26 14.19
N ARG A 81 -1.90 -6.72 14.12
CA ARG A 81 -2.95 -6.06 13.34
C ARG A 81 -3.52 -4.84 14.06
N GLY A 82 -3.94 -4.99 15.32
CA GLY A 82 -4.51 -3.86 16.08
C GLY A 82 -3.47 -2.78 16.41
N ARG A 83 -2.18 -3.12 16.41
CA ARG A 83 -1.08 -2.17 16.68
C ARG A 83 -0.22 -1.87 15.45
N ALA A 84 -0.75 -2.07 14.25
CA ALA A 84 -0.05 -1.80 13.00
C ALA A 84 0.45 -0.35 12.91
N TYR A 85 -0.25 0.60 13.53
CA TYR A 85 0.16 2.02 13.59
C TYR A 85 1.51 2.26 14.28
N LEU A 86 1.98 1.32 15.11
CA LEU A 86 3.31 1.39 15.74
C LEU A 86 4.45 0.97 14.82
N MET A 87 4.18 0.19 13.75
CA MET A 87 5.21 -0.31 12.84
C MET A 87 5.94 0.81 12.10
N PRO A 88 5.25 1.82 11.50
CA PRO A 88 5.95 2.96 10.89
C PRO A 88 6.75 3.79 11.88
N ILE A 89 6.32 3.86 13.15
CA ILE A 89 7.04 4.59 14.21
C ILE A 89 8.37 3.89 14.53
N LEU A 90 8.33 2.56 14.69
CA LEU A 90 9.55 1.75 14.88
C LEU A 90 10.48 1.85 13.67
N ALA A 91 9.91 1.74 12.46
CA ALA A 91 10.66 1.89 11.21
C ALA A 91 11.30 3.27 11.09
N ALA A 92 10.61 4.35 11.46
CA ALA A 92 11.16 5.69 11.42
C ALA A 92 12.38 5.85 12.34
N GLY A 93 12.31 5.32 13.58
CA GLY A 93 13.45 5.33 14.48
C GLY A 93 14.68 4.61 13.89
N LYS A 94 14.46 3.43 13.30
CA LYS A 94 15.52 2.66 12.63
C LYS A 94 16.06 3.35 11.38
N ALA A 95 15.19 3.95 10.59
CA ALA A 95 15.55 4.72 9.41
C ALA A 95 16.45 5.91 9.77
N THR A 96 16.14 6.63 10.85
CA THR A 96 16.96 7.76 11.31
C THR A 96 18.39 7.31 11.62
N SER A 97 18.57 6.26 12.44
CA SER A 97 19.92 5.74 12.74
C SER A 97 20.66 5.26 11.49
N SER A 98 19.97 4.54 10.60
CA SER A 98 20.51 4.07 9.33
C SER A 98 21.00 5.21 8.43
N LEU A 99 20.17 6.24 8.24
CA LEU A 99 20.47 7.38 7.37
C LEU A 99 21.59 8.25 7.95
N THR A 100 21.60 8.47 9.27
CA THR A 100 22.67 9.21 9.93
C THR A 100 24.01 8.47 9.81
N CYS A 101 24.04 7.15 10.04
CA CYS A 101 25.26 6.36 9.86
C CYS A 101 25.72 6.32 8.40
N LEU A 102 24.81 6.20 7.43
CA LEU A 102 25.16 6.30 6.01
C LEU A 102 25.76 7.68 5.68
N GLY A 103 25.17 8.75 6.22
CA GLY A 103 25.70 10.10 6.08
C GLY A 103 27.12 10.25 6.64
N TYR A 104 27.40 9.69 7.82
CA TYR A 104 28.75 9.69 8.40
C TYR A 104 29.76 8.87 7.59
N PHE A 105 29.33 7.73 7.06
CA PHE A 105 30.17 6.88 6.21
C PHE A 105 30.61 7.61 4.93
N LEU A 106 29.69 8.36 4.30
CA LEU A 106 29.96 9.08 3.05
C LEU A 106 30.66 10.44 3.26
N GLY A 107 30.33 11.15 4.34
CA GLY A 107 30.74 12.54 4.54
C GLY A 107 31.82 12.79 5.58
N SER A 108 32.15 11.82 6.44
CA SER A 108 33.13 12.01 7.51
C SER A 108 34.26 10.99 7.44
N GLN A 109 33.99 9.74 7.79
CA GLN A 109 34.98 8.67 7.76
C GLN A 109 34.28 7.36 7.38
N PRO A 110 34.81 6.60 6.42
CA PRO A 110 34.21 5.33 6.02
C PRO A 110 34.54 4.24 7.05
N ALA A 111 34.14 4.41 8.30
CA ALA A 111 34.33 3.39 9.33
C ALA A 111 33.33 2.24 9.13
N PHE A 112 33.78 1.00 9.31
CA PHE A 112 32.96 -0.19 9.12
C PHE A 112 31.67 -0.18 9.95
N VAL A 113 31.74 0.33 11.19
CA VAL A 113 30.59 0.45 12.10
C VAL A 113 29.43 1.23 11.48
N TYR A 114 29.72 2.32 10.75
CA TYR A 114 28.70 3.15 10.13
C TYR A 114 28.02 2.43 8.96
N LEU A 115 28.79 1.75 8.13
CA LEU A 115 28.25 0.95 7.03
C LEU A 115 27.40 -0.22 7.55
N LEU A 116 27.93 -0.97 8.52
CA LEU A 116 27.22 -2.09 9.12
C LEU A 116 25.89 -1.63 9.73
N ASN A 117 25.90 -0.55 10.51
CA ASN A 117 24.67 -0.01 11.10
C ASN A 117 23.68 0.44 10.01
N ALA A 118 24.14 1.14 8.97
CA ALA A 118 23.28 1.55 7.86
C ALA A 118 22.63 0.37 7.14
N LEU A 119 23.37 -0.72 6.90
CA LEU A 119 22.83 -1.90 6.24
C LEU A 119 21.85 -2.66 7.15
N VAL A 120 22.21 -2.87 8.41
CA VAL A 120 21.37 -3.59 9.38
C VAL A 120 20.10 -2.81 9.66
N ASP A 121 20.19 -1.55 10.11
CA ASP A 121 19.01 -0.75 10.45
C ASP A 121 18.18 -0.37 9.20
N GLY A 122 18.82 -0.21 8.04
CA GLY A 122 18.13 -0.03 6.76
C GLY A 122 17.31 -1.27 6.37
N SER A 123 17.88 -2.46 6.47
CA SER A 123 17.16 -3.71 6.20
C SER A 123 16.00 -3.96 7.18
N LEU A 124 16.21 -3.65 8.47
CA LEU A 124 15.16 -3.70 9.49
C LEU A 124 14.02 -2.72 9.20
N THR A 125 14.34 -1.51 8.76
CA THR A 125 13.36 -0.51 8.33
C THR A 125 12.50 -1.04 7.20
N LEU A 126 13.12 -1.57 6.15
CA LEU A 126 12.41 -2.14 5.00
C LEU A 126 11.55 -3.34 5.40
N LEU A 127 12.06 -4.20 6.28
CA LEU A 127 11.33 -5.36 6.80
C LEU A 127 10.08 -4.95 7.56
N VAL A 128 10.18 -3.94 8.44
CA VAL A 128 9.07 -3.45 9.25
C VAL A 128 8.04 -2.71 8.39
N LEU A 129 8.49 -1.90 7.42
CA LEU A 129 7.60 -1.25 6.45
C LEU A 129 6.91 -2.26 5.53
N GLY A 130 7.60 -3.33 5.13
CA GLY A 130 7.02 -4.44 4.38
C GLY A 130 5.93 -5.17 5.19
N ALA A 131 6.21 -5.46 6.47
CA ALA A 131 5.23 -6.04 7.38
C ALA A 131 4.00 -5.12 7.54
N TRP A 132 4.22 -3.82 7.71
CA TRP A 132 3.15 -2.82 7.76
C TRP A 132 2.34 -2.78 6.47
N ALA A 133 2.99 -2.78 5.31
CA ALA A 133 2.32 -2.78 4.01
C ALA A 133 1.45 -4.04 3.82
N VAL A 134 1.93 -5.20 4.28
CA VAL A 134 1.16 -6.46 4.23
C VAL A 134 -0.06 -6.40 5.16
N VAL A 135 0.09 -5.91 6.38
CA VAL A 135 -1.06 -5.73 7.31
C VAL A 135 -2.05 -4.71 6.75
N TRP A 136 -1.54 -3.59 6.25
CA TRP A 136 -2.34 -2.57 5.61
C TRP A 136 -3.10 -3.16 4.44
N ALA A 137 -2.46 -3.93 3.55
CA ALA A 137 -3.07 -4.57 2.38
C ALA A 137 -4.11 -5.65 2.71
N THR A 138 -3.96 -6.35 3.83
CA THR A 138 -4.85 -7.46 4.23
C THR A 138 -5.93 -7.05 5.23
N SER A 139 -6.01 -5.77 5.59
CA SER A 139 -7.00 -5.29 6.56
C SER A 139 -8.42 -5.30 6.00
N GLU A 140 -9.33 -5.92 6.76
CA GLU A 140 -10.77 -6.04 6.44
C GLU A 140 -11.50 -4.70 6.61
N GLU A 141 -11.21 -3.97 7.68
CA GLU A 141 -11.77 -2.63 7.91
C GLU A 141 -11.44 -1.68 6.75
N ALA A 142 -10.18 -1.68 6.29
CA ALA A 142 -9.82 -0.87 5.13
C ALA A 142 -10.50 -1.38 3.85
N ALA A 143 -10.73 -2.70 3.71
CA ALA A 143 -11.44 -3.24 2.55
C ALA A 143 -12.91 -2.81 2.52
N ALA A 144 -13.57 -2.75 3.68
CA ALA A 144 -14.92 -2.19 3.78
C ALA A 144 -14.93 -0.70 3.39
N HIS A 145 -13.97 0.08 3.91
CA HIS A 145 -13.85 1.49 3.57
C HIS A 145 -13.47 1.73 2.09
N ASP A 146 -12.66 0.86 1.49
CA ASP A 146 -12.34 0.89 0.06
C ASP A 146 -13.57 0.66 -0.81
N ARG A 147 -14.41 -0.33 -0.46
CA ARG A 147 -15.65 -0.61 -1.21
C ARG A 147 -16.59 0.58 -1.16
N GLU A 148 -16.75 1.19 0.00
CA GLU A 148 -17.58 2.39 0.14
C GLU A 148 -17.05 3.55 -0.70
N LEU A 149 -15.74 3.78 -0.64
CA LEU A 149 -15.11 4.81 -1.46
C LEU A 149 -15.22 4.52 -2.95
N LEU A 150 -15.08 3.25 -3.37
CA LEU A 150 -15.27 2.84 -4.76
C LEU A 150 -16.69 3.16 -5.23
N ARG A 151 -17.72 2.87 -4.42
CA ARG A 151 -19.11 3.23 -4.73
C ARG A 151 -19.28 4.73 -4.91
N ILE A 152 -18.75 5.53 -3.98
CA ILE A 152 -18.80 7.00 -4.05
C ILE A 152 -18.15 7.51 -5.33
N VAL A 153 -17.01 6.94 -5.72
CA VAL A 153 -16.29 7.33 -6.94
C VAL A 153 -17.06 6.93 -8.19
N LEU A 154 -17.61 5.71 -8.23
CA LEU A 154 -18.38 5.20 -9.37
C LEU A 154 -19.70 5.97 -9.56
N ASP A 155 -20.38 6.32 -8.46
CA ASP A 155 -21.58 7.15 -8.48
C ASP A 155 -21.28 8.56 -9.02
N ALA A 156 -20.12 9.13 -8.68
CA ALA A 156 -19.68 10.40 -9.25
C ALA A 156 -19.31 10.29 -10.76
N LEU A 157 -18.89 9.12 -11.23
CA LEU A 157 -18.56 8.88 -12.64
C LEU A 157 -19.80 8.61 -13.51
N VAL A 158 -20.76 7.86 -12.97
CA VAL A 158 -22.00 7.48 -13.65
C VAL A 158 -23.18 7.73 -12.71
N PRO A 159 -23.59 9.00 -12.53
CA PRO A 159 -24.66 9.35 -11.61
C PRO A 159 -26.02 8.90 -12.13
N ARG A 160 -26.92 8.53 -11.21
CA ARG A 160 -28.32 8.24 -11.55
C ARG A 160 -28.99 9.47 -12.15
N GLY A 161 -29.74 9.28 -13.24
CA GLY A 161 -30.40 10.38 -13.95
C GLY A 161 -29.44 11.33 -14.68
N GLY A 162 -28.17 10.94 -14.86
CA GLY A 162 -27.21 11.63 -15.70
C GLY A 162 -27.47 11.36 -17.19
N ALA A 163 -26.47 10.86 -17.91
CA ALA A 163 -26.63 10.46 -19.31
C ALA A 163 -27.64 9.31 -19.50
N PHE A 164 -27.84 8.51 -18.45
CA PHE A 164 -28.77 7.39 -18.41
C PHE A 164 -29.67 7.50 -17.18
N PRO A 165 -30.92 6.97 -17.23
CA PRO A 165 -31.77 6.86 -16.05
C PRO A 165 -31.13 6.03 -14.94
N THR A 166 -30.48 4.91 -15.31
CA THR A 166 -29.77 4.00 -14.40
C THR A 166 -28.35 4.52 -14.12
N GLY A 167 -27.98 4.63 -12.85
CA GLY A 167 -26.63 5.03 -12.42
C GLY A 167 -25.78 3.84 -11.95
N ALA A 168 -24.51 4.11 -11.56
CA ALA A 168 -23.63 3.09 -10.99
C ALA A 168 -24.21 2.46 -9.72
N ALA A 169 -24.86 3.26 -8.87
CA ALA A 169 -25.50 2.80 -7.63
C ALA A 169 -26.67 1.83 -7.83
N ASP A 170 -27.23 1.77 -9.04
CA ASP A 170 -28.32 0.86 -9.41
C ASP A 170 -27.82 -0.50 -9.92
N THR A 171 -26.50 -0.71 -9.94
CA THR A 171 -25.83 -1.86 -10.56
C THR A 171 -24.76 -2.44 -9.62
N ASP A 172 -24.29 -3.66 -9.87
CA ASP A 172 -23.13 -4.25 -9.16
C ASP A 172 -21.78 -3.80 -9.78
N LEU A 173 -21.67 -2.53 -10.22
CA LEU A 173 -20.49 -2.02 -10.92
C LEU A 173 -19.25 -2.00 -10.02
N ASP A 174 -19.41 -1.68 -8.75
CA ASP A 174 -18.37 -1.74 -7.74
C ASP A 174 -17.78 -3.16 -7.61
N ASP A 175 -18.64 -4.17 -7.54
CA ASP A 175 -18.22 -5.57 -7.50
C ASP A 175 -17.53 -6.00 -8.80
N ALA A 176 -18.04 -5.57 -9.96
CA ALA A 176 -17.40 -5.86 -11.25
C ALA A 176 -15.97 -5.27 -11.34
N VAL A 177 -15.79 -4.01 -10.94
CA VAL A 177 -14.47 -3.35 -10.92
C VAL A 177 -13.56 -4.00 -9.88
N ALA A 178 -14.06 -4.29 -8.68
CA ALA A 178 -13.25 -4.98 -7.67
C ALA A 178 -12.79 -6.38 -8.12
N ARG A 179 -13.68 -7.14 -8.76
CA ARG A 179 -13.36 -8.45 -9.37
C ARG A 179 -12.33 -8.31 -10.48
N TYR A 180 -12.46 -7.32 -11.36
CA TYR A 180 -11.49 -7.06 -12.42
C TYR A 180 -10.07 -6.91 -11.87
N PHE A 181 -9.88 -6.03 -10.87
CA PHE A 181 -8.57 -5.88 -10.22
C PHE A 181 -8.09 -7.18 -9.57
N ALA A 182 -8.97 -7.91 -8.87
CA ALA A 182 -8.62 -9.20 -8.27
C ALA A 182 -8.18 -10.26 -9.30
N THR A 183 -8.77 -10.25 -10.50
CA THR A 183 -8.42 -11.19 -11.58
C THR A 183 -7.17 -10.82 -12.36
N LEU A 184 -6.83 -9.53 -12.47
CA LEU A 184 -5.67 -9.07 -13.25
C LEU A 184 -4.34 -9.52 -12.65
N HIS A 185 -4.21 -9.44 -11.32
CA HIS A 185 -2.95 -9.71 -10.63
C HIS A 185 -3.18 -10.08 -9.16
N ALA A 186 -2.30 -10.89 -8.58
CA ALA A 186 -2.39 -11.28 -7.16
C ALA A 186 -2.35 -10.07 -6.18
N LEU A 187 -1.70 -8.98 -6.60
CA LEU A 187 -1.66 -7.69 -5.87
C LEU A 187 -2.71 -6.68 -6.34
N GLY A 188 -3.61 -7.07 -7.24
CA GLY A 188 -4.63 -6.19 -7.79
C GLY A 188 -5.52 -5.50 -6.75
N PRO A 189 -6.01 -6.18 -5.70
CA PRO A 189 -6.77 -5.53 -4.62
C PRO A 189 -5.98 -4.43 -3.90
N VAL A 190 -4.66 -4.63 -3.74
CA VAL A 190 -3.76 -3.62 -3.17
C VAL A 190 -3.60 -2.44 -4.12
N GLY A 191 -3.45 -2.72 -5.42
CA GLY A 191 -3.42 -1.69 -6.46
C GLY A 191 -4.68 -0.82 -6.47
N LEU A 192 -5.86 -1.45 -6.39
CA LEU A 192 -7.13 -0.75 -6.27
C LEU A 192 -7.19 0.12 -5.00
N ARG A 193 -6.77 -0.41 -3.85
CA ARG A 193 -6.69 0.35 -2.60
C ARG A 193 -5.80 1.58 -2.74
N VAL A 194 -4.61 1.44 -3.33
CA VAL A 194 -3.70 2.57 -3.58
C VAL A 194 -4.37 3.61 -4.49
N LEU A 195 -4.99 3.18 -5.58
CA LEU A 195 -5.72 4.05 -6.50
C LEU A 195 -6.81 4.84 -5.76
N LEU A 196 -7.61 4.16 -4.93
CA LEU A 196 -8.66 4.79 -4.14
C LEU A 196 -8.09 5.79 -3.12
N ARG A 197 -6.94 5.52 -2.49
CA ARG A 197 -6.32 6.51 -1.58
C ARG A 197 -5.77 7.73 -2.30
N ILE A 198 -5.25 7.56 -3.52
CA ILE A 198 -4.85 8.69 -4.38
C ILE A 198 -6.07 9.58 -4.67
N LEU A 199 -7.23 8.97 -4.94
CA LEU A 199 -8.47 9.72 -5.18
C LEU A 199 -9.02 10.36 -3.91
N GLU A 200 -9.03 9.64 -2.78
CA GLU A 200 -9.55 10.14 -1.50
C GLU A 200 -8.82 11.38 -1.01
N TYR A 201 -7.48 11.35 -1.03
CA TYR A 201 -6.64 12.45 -0.55
C TYR A 201 -6.21 13.42 -1.65
N GLY A 202 -6.56 13.12 -2.89
CA GLY A 202 -6.29 13.96 -4.04
C GLY A 202 -6.77 15.41 -3.88
N PRO A 203 -8.06 15.63 -3.55
CA PRO A 203 -8.59 16.98 -3.29
C PRO A 203 -7.88 17.69 -2.13
N VAL A 204 -7.50 16.97 -1.07
CA VAL A 204 -6.76 17.54 0.07
C VAL A 204 -5.40 18.07 -0.36
N VAL A 205 -4.66 17.31 -1.17
CA VAL A 205 -3.29 17.67 -1.58
C VAL A 205 -3.28 18.75 -2.65
N PHE A 206 -4.15 18.63 -3.67
CA PHE A 206 -4.07 19.48 -4.86
C PHE A 206 -5.05 20.66 -4.84
N GLU A 207 -6.20 20.49 -4.21
CA GLU A 207 -7.26 21.50 -4.15
C GLU A 207 -7.35 22.15 -2.76
N ARG A 208 -6.60 21.63 -1.77
CA ARG A 208 -6.59 22.07 -0.35
C ARG A 208 -7.99 22.01 0.28
N THR A 209 -8.79 21.04 -0.15
CA THR A 209 -10.18 20.82 0.31
C THR A 209 -10.28 19.61 1.24
N ARG A 210 -11.50 19.13 1.47
CA ARG A 210 -11.79 17.93 2.28
C ARG A 210 -11.53 16.66 1.45
N PRO A 211 -11.35 15.49 2.09
CA PRO A 211 -11.26 14.22 1.38
C PRO A 211 -12.43 13.98 0.43
N PHE A 212 -12.19 13.28 -0.68
CA PHE A 212 -13.16 13.09 -1.77
C PHE A 212 -14.50 12.53 -1.28
N SER A 213 -14.46 11.53 -0.40
CA SER A 213 -15.66 10.94 0.22
C SER A 213 -16.55 11.97 0.94
N ARG A 214 -15.99 13.09 1.41
CA ARG A 214 -16.68 14.14 2.15
C ARG A 214 -17.12 15.33 1.30
N LEU A 215 -16.82 15.33 0.01
CA LEU A 215 -17.31 16.34 -0.93
C LEU A 215 -18.79 16.09 -1.25
N ASP A 216 -19.51 17.15 -1.61
CA ASP A 216 -20.86 17.04 -2.15
C ASP A 216 -20.83 16.47 -3.59
N PRO A 217 -21.96 15.98 -4.12
CA PRO A 217 -21.99 15.32 -5.43
C PRO A 217 -21.43 16.20 -6.56
N GLU A 218 -21.73 17.49 -6.56
CA GLU A 218 -21.24 18.43 -7.58
C GLU A 218 -19.72 18.66 -7.46
N ALA A 219 -19.17 18.86 -6.25
CA ALA A 219 -17.73 19.01 -6.10
C ALA A 219 -16.97 17.71 -6.38
N ARG A 220 -17.57 16.53 -6.15
CA ARG A 220 -16.98 15.25 -6.58
C ARG A 220 -16.83 15.20 -8.10
N ALA A 221 -17.88 15.54 -8.85
CA ALA A 221 -17.83 15.58 -10.30
C ALA A 221 -16.81 16.61 -10.80
N HIS A 222 -16.79 17.79 -10.20
CA HIS A 222 -15.82 18.83 -10.54
C HIS A 222 -14.37 18.41 -10.24
N ALA A 223 -14.13 17.75 -9.10
CA ALA A 223 -12.82 17.23 -8.75
C ALA A 223 -12.34 16.21 -9.80
N LEU A 224 -13.16 15.23 -10.17
CA LEU A 224 -12.80 14.25 -11.21
C LEU A 224 -12.52 14.93 -12.57
N ALA A 225 -13.35 15.90 -12.98
CA ALA A 225 -13.15 16.66 -14.21
C ALA A 225 -11.87 17.51 -14.20
N SER A 226 -11.50 18.08 -13.04
CA SER A 226 -10.26 18.86 -12.90
C SER A 226 -9.01 17.98 -13.07
N TRP A 227 -9.10 16.70 -12.71
CA TRP A 227 -8.00 15.74 -12.87
C TRP A 227 -7.79 15.34 -14.33
N GLU A 228 -8.84 15.31 -15.14
CA GLU A 228 -8.77 15.00 -16.58
C GLU A 228 -8.01 16.06 -17.37
N THR A 229 -8.14 17.31 -16.97
CA THR A 229 -7.48 18.46 -17.61
C THR A 229 -6.19 18.89 -16.91
N SER A 230 -5.77 18.15 -15.88
CA SER A 230 -4.60 18.48 -15.08
C SER A 230 -3.31 18.48 -15.90
N ARG A 231 -2.38 19.40 -15.60
CA ARG A 231 -1.02 19.41 -16.20
C ARG A 231 -0.20 18.18 -15.81
N LEU A 232 -0.49 17.57 -14.65
CA LEU A 232 0.21 16.39 -14.15
C LEU A 232 -0.27 15.13 -14.88
N GLY A 233 0.60 14.53 -15.70
CA GLY A 233 0.26 13.35 -16.52
C GLY A 233 -0.28 12.16 -15.71
N VAL A 234 0.24 11.96 -14.50
CA VAL A 234 -0.22 10.90 -13.59
C VAL A 234 -1.71 11.06 -13.22
N ARG A 235 -2.18 12.29 -12.94
CA ARG A 235 -3.60 12.54 -12.59
C ARG A 235 -4.52 12.17 -13.74
N ARG A 236 -4.15 12.56 -14.95
CA ARG A 236 -4.91 12.21 -16.16
C ARG A 236 -4.96 10.70 -16.37
N GLN A 237 -3.81 10.02 -16.22
CA GLN A 237 -3.73 8.56 -16.40
C GLN A 237 -4.60 7.81 -15.38
N VAL A 238 -4.60 8.23 -14.11
CA VAL A 238 -5.43 7.65 -13.04
C VAL A 238 -6.91 7.73 -13.41
N ILE A 239 -7.42 8.92 -13.75
CA ILE A 239 -8.84 9.09 -14.09
C ILE A 239 -9.20 8.39 -15.40
N ALA A 240 -8.35 8.48 -16.43
CA ALA A 240 -8.60 7.81 -17.71
C ALA A 240 -8.69 6.29 -17.53
N SER A 241 -7.79 5.69 -16.75
CA SER A 241 -7.78 4.24 -16.50
C SER A 241 -9.02 3.82 -15.72
N LEU A 242 -9.40 4.59 -14.69
CA LEU A 242 -10.59 4.31 -13.90
C LEU A 242 -11.87 4.44 -14.75
N LYS A 243 -12.00 5.53 -15.52
CA LYS A 243 -13.12 5.73 -16.45
C LYS A 243 -13.21 4.59 -17.45
N LEU A 244 -12.10 4.20 -18.06
CA LEU A 244 -12.07 3.11 -19.02
C LEU A 244 -12.61 1.81 -18.41
N ILE A 245 -12.11 1.42 -17.24
CA ILE A 245 -12.52 0.17 -16.57
C ILE A 245 -13.98 0.25 -16.11
N ALA A 246 -14.38 1.36 -15.49
CA ALA A 246 -15.74 1.56 -15.00
C ALA A 246 -16.75 1.57 -16.16
N LEU A 247 -16.47 2.33 -17.22
CA LEU A 247 -17.37 2.44 -18.38
C LEU A 247 -17.42 1.15 -19.19
N LEU A 248 -16.30 0.43 -19.33
CA LEU A 248 -16.28 -0.89 -19.96
C LEU A 248 -17.28 -1.83 -19.26
N HIS A 249 -17.18 -1.98 -17.94
CA HIS A 249 -18.07 -2.85 -17.18
C HIS A 249 -19.49 -2.31 -17.01
N PHE A 250 -19.69 -0.99 -17.14
CA PHE A 250 -21.03 -0.41 -17.15
C PHE A 250 -21.76 -0.73 -18.47
N TYR A 251 -21.11 -0.53 -19.62
CA TYR A 251 -21.72 -0.77 -20.94
C TYR A 251 -21.84 -2.25 -21.32
N GLU A 252 -21.08 -3.15 -20.68
CA GLU A 252 -21.25 -4.60 -20.83
C GLU A 252 -22.60 -5.10 -20.29
N ARG A 253 -23.31 -4.30 -19.49
CA ARG A 253 -24.57 -4.69 -18.86
C ARG A 253 -25.74 -4.60 -19.83
N ARG A 254 -26.49 -5.69 -19.94
CA ARG A 254 -27.68 -5.81 -20.80
C ARG A 254 -28.76 -4.78 -20.45
N GLU A 255 -28.83 -4.39 -19.18
CA GLU A 255 -29.76 -3.39 -18.65
C GLU A 255 -29.52 -1.99 -19.25
N ILE A 256 -28.28 -1.70 -19.66
CA ILE A 256 -27.86 -0.41 -20.20
C ILE A 256 -28.02 -0.35 -21.72
N TRP A 257 -28.04 -1.50 -22.40
CA TRP A 257 -28.12 -1.60 -23.86
C TRP A 257 -29.27 -0.81 -24.50
N PRO A 258 -30.51 -0.86 -23.98
CA PRO A 258 -31.60 -0.04 -24.52
C PRO A 258 -31.30 1.46 -24.44
N GLY A 259 -30.63 1.91 -23.36
CA GLY A 259 -30.29 3.31 -23.14
C GLY A 259 -29.24 3.86 -24.11
N ILE A 260 -28.42 3.00 -24.71
CA ILE A 260 -27.44 3.37 -25.76
C ILE A 260 -27.92 3.03 -27.17
N GLY A 261 -29.15 2.54 -27.33
CA GLY A 261 -29.70 2.10 -28.62
C GLY A 261 -29.06 0.82 -29.17
N TYR A 262 -28.44 0.01 -28.31
CA TYR A 262 -27.89 -1.29 -28.69
C TYR A 262 -28.98 -2.36 -28.64
N ASP A 263 -29.28 -2.95 -29.79
CA ASP A 263 -30.18 -4.09 -29.91
C ASP A 263 -29.39 -5.38 -30.14
N ASP A 264 -29.41 -6.27 -29.14
CA ASP A 264 -28.74 -7.58 -29.23
C ASP A 264 -29.44 -8.53 -30.21
N ALA A 265 -30.74 -8.31 -30.48
CA ALA A 265 -31.56 -9.20 -31.27
C ALA A 265 -31.06 -9.26 -32.71
N HIS A 266 -30.71 -8.11 -33.30
CA HIS A 266 -30.16 -8.06 -34.66
C HIS A 266 -28.83 -8.82 -34.79
N LEU A 267 -27.93 -8.68 -33.79
CA LEU A 267 -26.66 -9.40 -33.80
C LEU A 267 -26.89 -10.90 -33.61
N ARG A 268 -27.81 -11.28 -32.71
CA ARG A 268 -28.16 -12.67 -32.43
C ARG A 268 -28.78 -13.35 -33.65
N GLU A 269 -29.67 -12.66 -34.36
CA GLU A 269 -30.26 -13.10 -35.63
C GLU A 269 -29.17 -13.36 -36.67
N LYS A 270 -28.24 -12.41 -36.86
CA LYS A 270 -27.10 -12.59 -37.78
C LYS A 270 -26.18 -13.74 -37.40
N LEU A 271 -25.89 -13.93 -36.11
CA LEU A 271 -25.06 -15.04 -35.63
C LEU A 271 -25.72 -16.40 -35.85
N LEU A 272 -27.05 -16.47 -35.71
CA LEU A 272 -27.85 -17.68 -35.93
C LEU A 272 -28.16 -17.93 -37.42
N ALA A 273 -28.02 -16.93 -38.28
CA ALA A 273 -28.11 -17.07 -39.74
C ALA A 273 -26.75 -17.32 -40.42
N GLY A 274 -25.64 -17.21 -39.68
CA GLY A 274 -24.28 -17.33 -40.21
C GLY A 274 -23.81 -18.78 -40.42
N PRO A 275 -22.64 -18.97 -41.07
CA PRO A 275 -22.09 -20.30 -41.37
C PRO A 275 -21.76 -21.15 -40.13
N ASN A 276 -21.64 -20.51 -38.95
CA ASN A 276 -21.39 -21.16 -37.66
C ASN A 276 -22.64 -21.21 -36.74
N ALA A 277 -23.84 -21.07 -37.31
CA ALA A 277 -25.10 -20.98 -36.57
C ALA A 277 -25.28 -22.07 -35.50
N ALA A 278 -24.99 -23.33 -35.82
CA ALA A 278 -25.10 -24.45 -34.89
C ALA A 278 -24.21 -24.29 -33.65
N HIS A 279 -22.99 -23.76 -33.82
CA HIS A 279 -22.05 -23.53 -32.73
C HIS A 279 -22.44 -22.31 -31.87
N HIS A 280 -23.05 -21.28 -32.49
CA HIS A 280 -23.61 -20.14 -31.79
C HIS A 280 -24.88 -20.52 -31.01
N ALA A 281 -25.77 -21.31 -31.60
CA ALA A 281 -26.98 -21.81 -30.95
C ALA A 281 -26.65 -22.63 -29.70
N ALA A 282 -25.66 -23.53 -29.77
CA ALA A 282 -25.20 -24.31 -28.62
C ALA A 282 -24.65 -23.42 -27.48
N ARG A 283 -23.86 -22.38 -27.80
CA ARG A 283 -23.35 -21.42 -26.79
C ARG A 283 -24.45 -20.55 -26.17
N LEU A 284 -25.45 -20.17 -26.97
CA LEU A 284 -26.56 -19.34 -26.51
C LEU A 284 -27.57 -20.14 -25.67
N GLY A 285 -27.75 -21.43 -25.95
CA GLY A 285 -28.62 -22.33 -25.18
C GLY A 285 -28.01 -22.80 -23.85
N ALA A 286 -26.68 -22.85 -23.74
CA ALA A 286 -25.98 -23.22 -22.49
C ALA A 286 -25.92 -22.09 -21.44
N ARG A 287 -26.38 -20.88 -21.79
CA ARG A 287 -26.43 -19.70 -20.90
C ARG A 287 -27.87 -19.31 -20.50
N ALA A 288 -28.84 -20.20 -20.72
CA ALA A 288 -30.23 -20.03 -20.28
C ALA A 288 -30.42 -20.52 -18.84
#